data_AF-A0A4Y2GH43-F1
#
_entry.id   AF-A0A4Y2GH43-F1
#
_cell.length_a   1.000
_cell.length_b   1.000
_cell.length_c   1.000
_cell.angle_alpha   90.00
_cell.angle_beta   90.00
_cell.angle_gamma   90.00
#
_symmetry.space_group_name_H-M   'P 1'
#
loop_
_entity.id
_entity.type
_entity.pdbx_description
1 polymer ?
#
loop_
_entity_poly.entity_id
_entity_poly.type
_entity_poly.pdbx_seq_one_letter_code
_entity_poly.pdbx_strand_id
1 'polypeptide(L)'
;MTYKKADEDADCLIVKAIALAPTHPSVVVIVLEKTIADNILFIHAMSGCDTTSALFNYVKLKFVQTLKNNNDLLKVIEIFKTPDMTPEAVVDVGNRFPVALYGNYLGYSILE
;
A
#
# COMPACT_ATOMS: atom_id res chain seq x y z
N MET A 1 9.34 -14.58 -35.51
CA MET A 1 8.79 -15.11 -34.25
C MET A 1 7.76 -14.12 -33.74
N THR A 2 6.49 -14.50 -33.75
CA THR A 2 5.35 -13.67 -33.35
C THR A 2 5.14 -13.79 -31.85
N TYR A 3 5.57 -12.79 -31.09
CA TYR A 3 5.26 -12.71 -29.66
C TYR A 3 3.80 -12.27 -29.50
N LYS A 4 3.00 -13.14 -28.87
CA LYS A 4 1.59 -12.87 -28.58
C LYS A 4 1.48 -11.74 -27.55
N LYS A 5 0.68 -10.73 -27.86
CA LYS A 5 0.27 -9.66 -26.96
C LYS A 5 -0.85 -10.19 -26.06
N ALA A 6 -0.52 -10.48 -24.81
CA ALA A 6 -1.48 -10.76 -23.75
C ALA A 6 -0.78 -10.48 -22.42
N ASP A 7 -0.93 -9.27 -21.90
CA ASP A 7 -1.40 -9.02 -20.54
C ASP A 7 -1.45 -7.51 -20.34
N GLU A 8 -2.57 -6.91 -20.77
CA GLU A 8 -2.86 -5.49 -20.60
C GLU A 8 -4.25 -5.44 -19.93
N ASP A 9 -4.37 -6.00 -18.72
CA ASP A 9 -5.67 -6.06 -18.02
C ASP A 9 -5.59 -5.99 -16.48
N ALA A 10 -4.41 -6.11 -15.85
CA ALA A 10 -4.33 -6.07 -14.38
C ALA A 10 -4.55 -4.66 -13.79
N ASP A 11 -4.04 -3.63 -14.45
CA ASP A 11 -4.19 -2.23 -14.01
C ASP A 11 -5.62 -1.69 -14.20
N CYS A 12 -6.40 -2.28 -15.13
CA CYS A 12 -7.82 -1.94 -15.29
C CYS A 12 -8.68 -2.52 -14.15
N LEU A 13 -8.27 -3.62 -13.53
CA LEU A 13 -9.07 -4.37 -12.56
C LEU A 13 -9.22 -3.66 -11.21
N ILE A 14 -8.20 -2.95 -10.73
CA ILE A 14 -8.28 -2.20 -9.45
C ILE A 14 -9.22 -1.00 -9.60
N VAL A 15 -9.21 -0.33 -10.75
CA VAL A 15 -10.13 0.79 -11.04
C VAL A 15 -11.55 0.29 -11.37
N LYS A 16 -11.70 -0.85 -12.06
CA LYS A 16 -13.02 -1.46 -12.35
C LYS A 16 -13.73 -1.98 -11.11
N ALA A 17 -13.01 -2.42 -10.08
CA ALA A 17 -13.61 -2.88 -8.83
C ALA A 17 -14.41 -1.77 -8.11
N ILE A 18 -14.09 -0.50 -8.36
CA ILE A 18 -14.79 0.65 -7.79
C ILE A 18 -16.09 0.97 -8.57
N ALA A 19 -16.23 0.51 -9.82
CA ALA A 19 -17.28 0.97 -10.74
C ALA A 19 -18.41 -0.04 -11.04
N LEU A 20 -18.31 -1.32 -10.69
CA LEU A 20 -19.29 -2.34 -11.10
C LEU A 20 -20.13 -2.87 -9.93
N ALA A 21 -21.41 -2.53 -9.91
CA ALA A 21 -22.42 -3.22 -9.10
C ALA A 21 -22.44 -4.73 -9.47
N PRO A 22 -22.46 -5.66 -8.50
CA PRO A 22 -22.07 -7.03 -8.75
C PRO A 22 -23.23 -7.85 -9.34
N THR A 23 -23.00 -8.49 -10.49
CA THR A 23 -23.94 -9.47 -11.06
C THR A 23 -23.41 -10.90 -11.07
N HIS A 24 -22.19 -11.20 -10.58
CA HIS A 24 -21.72 -12.58 -10.42
C HIS A 24 -20.84 -12.81 -9.17
N PRO A 25 -20.98 -13.95 -8.45
CA PRO A 25 -20.41 -14.16 -7.11
C PRO A 25 -18.92 -14.54 -7.06
N SER A 26 -18.21 -14.57 -8.19
CA SER A 26 -16.81 -15.04 -8.26
C SER A 26 -15.77 -13.91 -8.31
N VAL A 27 -16.20 -12.65 -8.23
CA VAL A 27 -15.28 -11.52 -8.11
C VAL A 27 -14.80 -11.49 -6.67
N VAL A 28 -13.50 -11.67 -6.45
CA VAL A 28 -12.86 -11.45 -5.15
C VAL A 28 -13.04 -9.98 -4.81
N VAL A 29 -14.18 -9.66 -4.21
CA VAL A 29 -14.42 -8.41 -3.49
C VAL A 29 -13.50 -8.50 -2.29
N ILE A 30 -12.26 -8.05 -2.44
CA ILE A 30 -11.46 -7.69 -1.28
C ILE A 30 -12.22 -6.50 -0.72
N VAL A 31 -12.99 -6.72 0.34
CA VAL A 31 -13.62 -5.64 1.10
C VAL A 31 -12.46 -4.74 1.51
N LEU A 32 -12.28 -3.63 0.79
CA LEU A 32 -11.26 -2.66 1.10
C LEU A 32 -11.73 -1.98 2.37
N GLU A 33 -11.14 -2.38 3.49
CA GLU A 33 -11.41 -1.77 4.77
C GLU A 33 -11.25 -0.25 4.64
N LYS A 34 -12.17 0.52 5.24
CA LYS A 34 -12.18 1.99 5.15
C LYS A 34 -10.80 2.59 5.43
N THR A 35 -10.11 2.07 6.45
CA THR A 35 -8.75 2.43 6.83
C THR A 35 -7.75 2.32 5.67
N ILE A 36 -7.88 1.30 4.82
CA ILE A 36 -6.97 1.07 3.69
C ILE A 36 -7.37 1.91 2.49
N ALA A 37 -8.68 2.09 2.26
CA ALA A 37 -9.17 3.01 1.24
C ALA A 37 -8.68 4.45 1.50
N ASP A 38 -8.78 4.91 2.74
CA ASP A 38 -8.38 6.26 3.16
C ASP A 38 -6.86 6.50 3.06
N ASN A 39 -6.05 5.44 2.90
CA ASN A 39 -4.59 5.49 2.86
C ASN A 39 -4.00 4.89 1.57
N ILE A 40 -4.82 4.73 0.52
CA ILE A 40 -4.40 4.08 -0.73
C ILE A 40 -3.23 4.80 -1.41
N LEU A 41 -3.20 6.14 -1.37
CA LEU A 41 -2.14 6.94 -1.98
C LEU A 41 -0.79 6.72 -1.28
N PHE A 42 -0.81 6.63 0.06
CA PHE A 42 0.38 6.34 0.84
C PHE A 42 0.93 4.94 0.52
N ILE A 43 0.05 3.93 0.47
CA ILE A 43 0.45 2.56 0.10
C ILE A 43 1.02 2.52 -1.31
N HIS A 44 0.42 3.24 -2.26
CA HIS A 44 0.91 3.32 -3.64
C HIS A 44 2.31 3.94 -3.72
N ALA A 45 2.53 5.07 -3.02
CA ALA A 45 3.81 5.75 -2.98
C ALA A 45 4.93 4.86 -2.38
N MET A 46 4.62 4.09 -1.34
CA MET A 46 5.61 3.24 -0.66
C MET A 46 5.85 1.90 -1.36
N SER A 47 4.80 1.31 -1.94
CA SER A 47 4.86 -0.04 -2.55
C SER A 47 5.17 -0.03 -4.05
N GLY A 48 5.06 1.13 -4.70
CA GLY A 48 5.20 1.30 -6.14
C GLY A 48 3.93 0.93 -6.91
N CYS A 49 3.86 1.36 -8.18
CA CYS A 49 2.85 0.91 -9.13
C CYS A 49 3.24 -0.45 -9.74
N ASP A 50 2.35 -1.08 -10.51
CA ASP A 50 2.55 -2.44 -11.04
C ASP A 50 3.74 -2.54 -12.01
N THR A 51 4.11 -1.42 -12.64
CA THR A 51 5.25 -1.34 -13.57
C THR A 51 6.56 -0.90 -12.91
N THR A 52 6.56 -0.60 -11.61
CA THR A 52 7.74 -0.15 -10.86
C THR A 52 8.22 -1.24 -9.90
N SER A 53 9.53 -1.46 -9.86
CA SER A 53 10.16 -2.37 -8.90
C SER A 53 9.78 -2.00 -7.46
N ALA A 54 9.16 -2.93 -6.74
CA ALA A 54 8.87 -2.79 -5.33
C ALA A 54 10.15 -2.87 -4.48
N LEU A 55 10.03 -2.45 -3.21
CA LEU A 55 11.08 -2.70 -2.21
C LEU A 55 11.46 -4.19 -2.19
N PHE A 56 12.76 -4.47 -2.17
CA PHE A 56 13.31 -5.82 -2.33
C PHE A 56 12.67 -6.81 -1.34
N ASN A 57 12.26 -7.98 -1.86
CA ASN A 57 11.71 -9.12 -1.11
C ASN A 57 10.30 -8.90 -0.48
N TYR A 58 9.55 -7.88 -0.91
CA TYR A 58 8.20 -7.61 -0.39
C TYR A 58 7.13 -7.51 -1.49
N VAL A 59 6.01 -8.20 -1.28
CA VAL A 59 4.80 -8.09 -2.11
C VAL A 59 3.86 -7.01 -1.58
N LYS A 60 3.02 -6.39 -2.44
CA LYS A 60 2.10 -5.29 -2.05
C LYS A 60 1.21 -5.61 -0.85
N LEU A 61 0.80 -6.88 -0.71
CA LEU A 61 0.00 -7.32 0.44
C LEU A 61 0.69 -7.10 1.78
N LYS A 62 2.03 -7.20 1.84
CA LYS A 62 2.80 -6.96 3.06
C LYS A 62 2.76 -5.49 3.50
N PHE A 63 2.64 -4.55 2.56
CA PHE A 63 2.48 -3.12 2.88
C PHE A 63 1.12 -2.87 3.53
N VAL A 64 0.06 -3.44 2.93
CA VAL A 64 -1.30 -3.39 3.49
C VAL A 64 -1.33 -4.02 4.88
N GLN A 65 -0.73 -5.19 5.07
CA GLN A 65 -0.66 -5.86 6.38
C GLN A 65 0.15 -5.06 7.42
N THR A 66 1.29 -4.48 7.02
CA THR A 66 2.12 -3.66 7.91
C THR A 66 1.33 -2.46 8.42
N LEU A 67 0.57 -1.80 7.55
CA LEU A 67 -0.25 -0.67 7.95
C LEU A 67 -1.44 -1.11 8.83
N LYS A 68 -2.12 -2.21 8.46
CA LYS A 68 -3.26 -2.75 9.23
C LYS A 68 -2.88 -3.20 10.64
N ASN A 69 -1.70 -3.77 10.80
CA ASN A 69 -1.28 -4.38 12.06
C ASN A 69 -0.61 -3.37 13.01
N ASN A 70 -0.44 -2.12 12.60
CA ASN A 70 0.25 -1.10 13.38
C ASN A 70 -0.58 0.19 13.43
N ASN A 71 -1.42 0.30 14.46
CA ASN A 71 -2.26 1.49 14.69
C ASN A 71 -1.44 2.77 14.93
N ASP A 72 -0.20 2.65 15.41
CA ASP A 72 0.65 3.82 15.61
C ASP A 72 1.18 4.35 14.28
N LEU A 73 1.52 3.47 13.33
CA LEU A 73 1.80 3.89 11.95
C LEU A 73 0.60 4.59 11.32
N LEU A 74 -0.62 4.09 11.52
CA LEU A 74 -1.83 4.72 10.99
C LEU A 74 -1.98 6.18 11.43
N LYS A 75 -1.76 6.46 12.72
CA LYS A 75 -1.79 7.84 13.24
C LYS A 75 -0.65 8.68 12.67
N VAL A 76 0.54 8.09 12.60
CA VAL A 76 1.76 8.78 12.17
C VAL A 76 1.68 9.17 10.69
N ILE A 77 1.08 8.35 9.82
CA ILE A 77 0.92 8.68 8.39
C ILE A 77 -0.15 9.74 8.11
N GLU A 78 -0.99 10.11 9.08
CA GLU A 78 -1.92 11.25 8.92
C GLU A 78 -1.18 12.55 8.64
N ILE A 79 0.10 12.63 9.02
CA ILE A 79 0.99 13.73 8.69
C ILE A 79 1.06 13.98 7.18
N PHE A 80 1.02 12.94 6.33
CA PHE A 80 0.98 13.08 4.87
C PHE A 80 -0.29 13.74 4.34
N LYS A 81 -1.34 13.83 5.16
CA LYS A 81 -2.62 14.49 4.81
C LYS A 81 -2.69 15.93 5.31
N THR A 82 -1.69 16.39 6.08
CA THR A 82 -1.66 17.73 6.65
C THR A 82 -0.99 18.69 5.66
N PRO A 83 -1.70 19.71 5.14
CA PRO A 83 -1.19 20.54 4.04
C PRO A 83 0.01 21.40 4.44
N ASP A 84 0.09 21.82 5.69
CA ASP A 84 1.12 22.74 6.20
C ASP A 84 2.27 22.01 6.93
N MET A 85 2.47 20.72 6.64
CA MET A 85 3.53 19.95 7.28
C MET A 85 4.92 20.36 6.79
N THR A 86 5.89 20.38 7.70
CA THR A 86 7.29 20.61 7.34
C THR A 86 7.89 19.41 6.60
N PRO A 87 8.81 19.63 5.64
CA PRO A 87 9.53 18.56 4.96
C PRO A 87 10.25 17.61 5.92
N GLU A 88 10.82 18.14 7.00
CA GLU A 88 11.56 17.36 8.00
C GLU A 88 10.65 16.33 8.68
N ALA A 89 9.43 16.73 9.01
CA ALA A 89 8.48 15.82 9.64
C ALA A 89 7.95 14.78 8.64
N VAL A 90 7.75 15.16 7.37
CA VAL A 90 7.40 14.20 6.31
C VAL A 90 8.51 13.16 6.13
N VAL A 91 9.78 13.57 6.16
CA VAL A 91 10.93 12.65 6.07
C VAL A 91 10.99 11.73 7.29
N ASP A 92 10.84 12.27 8.51
CA ASP A 92 10.85 11.48 9.74
C ASP A 92 9.75 10.39 9.70
N VAL A 93 8.52 10.77 9.37
CA VAL A 93 7.38 9.85 9.23
C VAL A 93 7.61 8.85 8.10
N GLY A 94 8.13 9.31 6.95
CA GLY A 94 8.43 8.48 5.79
C GLY A 94 9.43 7.37 6.10
N ASN A 95 10.36 7.60 7.03
CA ASN A 95 11.34 6.61 7.47
C ASN A 95 10.76 5.55 8.43
N ARG A 96 9.72 5.88 9.19
CA ARG A 96 9.11 4.96 10.18
C ARG A 96 8.42 3.77 9.51
N PHE A 97 7.83 3.96 8.32
CA PHE A 97 7.13 2.87 7.64
C PHE A 97 8.08 1.77 7.13
N PRO A 98 9.18 2.07 6.42
CA PRO A 98 10.20 1.07 6.09
C PRO A 98 10.77 0.37 7.32
N VAL A 99 11.02 1.11 8.41
CA VAL A 99 11.49 0.51 9.68
C VAL A 99 10.50 -0.52 10.20
N ALA A 100 9.19 -0.23 10.21
CA ALA A 100 8.18 -1.20 10.61
C ALA A 100 8.02 -2.35 9.60
N LEU A 101 8.12 -2.06 8.30
CA LEU A 101 8.02 -3.05 7.23
C LEU A 101 9.12 -4.11 7.37
N TYR A 102 10.36 -3.69 7.55
CA TYR A 102 11.54 -4.57 7.68
C TYR A 102 11.77 -5.08 9.11
N GLY A 103 11.40 -4.31 10.15
CA GLY A 103 11.53 -4.72 11.55
C GLY A 103 10.74 -5.98 11.88
N ASN A 104 9.56 -6.14 11.25
CA ASN A 104 8.76 -7.36 11.33
C ASN A 104 9.43 -8.60 10.70
N TYR A 105 10.42 -8.42 9.82
CA TYR A 105 11.19 -9.52 9.21
C TYR A 105 12.40 -9.93 10.04
N LEU A 106 12.92 -9.02 10.86
CA LEU A 106 14.12 -9.25 11.66
C LEU A 106 13.83 -9.64 13.12
N GLY A 107 12.57 -9.58 13.57
CA GLY A 107 12.19 -9.97 14.93
C GLY A 107 12.65 -8.99 16.03
N TYR A 108 13.05 -7.77 15.65
CA TYR A 108 13.43 -6.73 16.60
C TYR A 108 12.25 -5.78 16.86
N SER A 109 11.82 -5.72 18.11
CA SER A 109 10.94 -4.65 18.61
C SER A 109 11.74 -3.35 18.63
N ILE A 110 11.60 -2.51 17.60
CA ILE A 110 12.15 -1.15 17.65
C ILE A 110 11.12 -0.27 18.35
N LEU A 111 11.10 -0.38 19.67
CA LEU A 111 10.62 0.65 20.58
C LEU A 111 11.82 1.09 21.43
N GLU A 112 12.54 2.09 20.95
CA GLU A 112 13.19 3.12 21.78
C GLU A 112 12.94 4.47 21.11
#